data_AF-A0AAX4IVX3-F1
#
_entry.id   AF-A0AAX4IVX3-F1
#
_cell.length_a   1.000
_cell.length_b   1.000
_cell.length_c   1.000
_cell.angle_alpha   90.00
_cell.angle_beta   90.00
_cell.angle_gamma   90.00
#
_symmetry.space_group_name_H-M   'P 1'
#
loop_
_entity.id
_entity.type
_entity.pdbx_description
1 polymer ?
#
loop_
_entity_poly.entity_id
_entity_poly.type
_entity_poly.pdbx_seq_one_letter_code
_entity_poly.pdbx_strand_id
1 'polypeptide(L)'
;MEAPATEGIEPEERYLLRIVSDESDLNNATLFLGSGQNLLLRPSSAGTPEQSVVVKRGQAQGQSTFIIDGPLASGESLILQGPSGKGEHQLRASSRVTPFGIGSAICHDSWEVARDAAAQRLLLRYANENFGDRSWVAVPPREPDSGDDAWEVWWYEPLPFNAKDLPGAIAVDVELVPV
;
A
#
# COMPACT_ATOMS: atom_id res chain seq x y z
N MET A 1 -34.56 5.53 -36.35
CA MET A 1 -34.33 6.14 -35.03
C MET A 1 -33.30 5.24 -34.38
N GLU A 2 -32.01 5.52 -34.64
CA GLU A 2 -30.90 4.72 -34.11
C GLU A 2 -30.73 5.05 -32.63
N ALA A 3 -30.59 4.00 -31.81
CA ALA A 3 -30.28 4.15 -30.39
C ALA A 3 -28.87 4.75 -30.24
N PRO A 4 -28.64 5.64 -29.27
CA PRO A 4 -27.31 6.17 -29.03
C PRO A 4 -26.40 5.02 -28.60
N ALA A 5 -25.22 4.94 -29.21
CA ALA A 5 -24.16 4.04 -28.80
C ALA A 5 -23.79 4.38 -27.35
N THR A 6 -24.02 3.43 -26.44
CA THR A 6 -23.35 3.42 -25.14
C THR A 6 -21.86 3.32 -25.42
N GLU A 7 -21.16 4.46 -25.31
CA GLU A 7 -19.71 4.48 -25.15
C GLU A 7 -19.36 3.46 -24.06
N GLY A 8 -18.51 2.50 -24.42
CA GLY A 8 -18.04 1.49 -23.49
C GLY A 8 -17.28 2.17 -22.36
N ILE A 9 -17.95 2.38 -21.24
CA ILE A 9 -17.29 2.66 -19.98
C ILE A 9 -16.50 1.39 -19.69
N GLU A 10 -15.18 1.42 -19.89
CA GLU A 10 -14.33 0.31 -19.45
C GLU A 10 -14.59 0.06 -17.97
N PRO A 11 -14.73 -1.21 -17.54
CA PRO A 11 -15.00 -1.52 -16.15
C PRO A 11 -13.90 -0.94 -15.27
N GLU A 12 -14.31 -0.27 -14.20
CA GLU A 12 -13.40 0.32 -13.23
C GLU A 12 -12.59 -0.81 -12.56
N GLU A 13 -11.28 -0.85 -12.79
CA GLU A 13 -10.40 -1.89 -12.25
C GLU A 13 -10.28 -1.74 -10.73
N ARG A 14 -10.68 -2.79 -10.00
CA ARG A 14 -10.65 -2.88 -8.54
C ARG A 14 -9.73 -3.99 -8.10
N TYR A 15 -9.05 -3.76 -6.98
CA TYR A 15 -8.06 -4.68 -6.44
C TYR A 15 -8.14 -4.76 -4.92
N LEU A 16 -8.07 -5.98 -4.40
CA LEU A 16 -7.71 -6.25 -3.01
C LEU A 16 -6.19 -6.15 -2.85
N LEU A 17 -5.73 -5.53 -1.77
CA LEU A 17 -4.31 -5.50 -1.41
C LEU A 17 -3.95 -6.70 -0.53
N ARG A 18 -3.02 -7.54 -1.01
CA ARG A 18 -2.57 -8.76 -0.34
C ARG A 18 -1.05 -8.78 -0.19
N ILE A 19 -0.55 -9.35 0.90
CA ILE A 19 0.87 -9.51 1.16
C ILE A 19 1.38 -10.82 0.56
N VAL A 20 2.51 -10.73 -0.11
CA VAL A 20 3.34 -11.85 -0.54
C VAL A 20 4.62 -11.82 0.29
N SER A 21 4.94 -12.93 0.95
CA SER A 21 6.13 -13.07 1.79
C SER A 21 6.60 -14.52 1.83
N ASP A 22 7.90 -14.72 2.08
CA ASP A 22 8.46 -16.03 2.43
C ASP A 22 8.09 -16.43 3.87
N GLU A 23 7.68 -15.48 4.70
CA GLU A 23 7.17 -15.72 6.06
C GLU A 23 5.71 -16.18 6.00
N SER A 24 5.49 -17.45 6.36
CA SER A 24 4.19 -18.13 6.20
C SER A 24 3.04 -17.41 6.88
N ASP A 25 3.32 -16.78 8.02
CA ASP A 25 2.31 -16.15 8.86
C ASP A 25 1.80 -14.84 8.25
N LEU A 26 2.62 -14.16 7.44
CA LEU A 26 2.26 -12.92 6.74
C LEU A 26 1.79 -13.17 5.31
N ASN A 27 2.17 -14.29 4.70
CA ASN A 27 1.83 -14.59 3.32
C ASN A 27 0.31 -14.74 3.14
N ASN A 28 -0.22 -14.11 2.10
CA ASN A 28 -1.65 -13.96 1.81
C ASN A 28 -2.46 -13.12 2.81
N ALA A 29 -1.83 -12.47 3.79
CA ALA A 29 -2.53 -11.52 4.65
C ALA A 29 -3.05 -10.34 3.82
N THR A 30 -4.27 -9.89 4.10
CA THR A 30 -4.85 -8.72 3.42
C THR A 30 -4.64 -7.46 4.23
N LEU A 31 -4.52 -6.33 3.54
CA LEU A 31 -4.42 -5.04 4.21
C LEU A 31 -5.80 -4.53 4.65
N PHE A 32 -5.85 -3.94 5.82
CA PHE A 32 -7.02 -3.25 6.37
C PHE A 32 -6.65 -1.86 6.86
N LEU A 33 -7.67 -1.03 7.08
CA LEU A 33 -7.47 0.35 7.51
C LEU A 33 -7.44 0.44 9.05
N GLY A 34 -6.31 0.86 9.60
CA GLY A 34 -6.17 1.14 11.02
C GLY A 34 -6.79 2.47 11.45
N SER A 35 -6.95 2.68 12.76
CA SER A 35 -7.51 3.92 13.34
C SER A 35 -6.71 5.19 12.99
N GLY A 36 -5.41 5.05 12.70
CA GLY A 36 -4.52 6.11 12.24
C GLY A 36 -4.47 6.31 10.73
N GLN A 37 -5.37 5.69 9.94
CA GLN A 37 -5.33 5.65 8.47
C GLN A 37 -4.10 4.94 7.88
N ASN A 38 -3.32 4.23 8.70
CA ASN A 38 -2.26 3.36 8.21
C ASN A 38 -2.89 2.11 7.60
N LEU A 39 -2.30 1.60 6.52
CA LEU A 39 -2.64 0.28 6.02
C LEU A 39 -1.86 -0.74 6.86
N LEU A 40 -2.62 -1.60 7.50
CA LEU A 40 -2.10 -2.60 8.43
C LEU A 40 -2.36 -4.00 7.89
N LEU A 41 -1.52 -4.96 8.24
CA LEU A 41 -1.85 -6.38 8.12
C LEU A 41 -1.79 -7.03 9.50
N ARG A 42 -2.47 -8.17 9.63
CA ARG A 42 -2.33 -9.06 10.78
C ARG A 42 -1.83 -10.42 10.29
N PRO A 43 -0.97 -11.10 11.05
CA PRO A 43 -0.64 -12.49 10.78
C PRO A 43 -1.90 -13.35 10.69
N SER A 44 -1.88 -14.41 9.90
CA SER A 44 -3.01 -15.34 9.77
C SER A 44 -3.42 -16.02 11.10
N SER A 45 -2.52 -16.03 12.09
CA SER A 45 -2.75 -16.52 13.46
C SER A 45 -3.45 -15.50 14.38
N ALA A 46 -3.57 -14.25 13.96
CA ALA A 46 -4.15 -13.17 14.72
C ALA A 46 -5.67 -13.07 14.55
N GLY A 47 -6.40 -13.59 15.53
CA GLY A 47 -7.76 -13.16 15.90
C GLY A 47 -8.80 -13.00 14.79
N THR A 48 -9.67 -11.99 14.95
CA THR A 48 -10.85 -11.78 14.09
C THR A 48 -10.46 -11.08 12.79
N PRO A 49 -10.95 -11.56 11.63
CA PRO A 49 -10.66 -10.93 10.34
C PRO A 49 -11.25 -9.52 10.26
N GLU A 50 -10.40 -8.55 9.92
CA GLU A 50 -10.79 -7.17 9.64
C GLU A 50 -11.33 -7.03 8.21
N GLN A 51 -12.09 -5.97 7.97
CA GLN A 51 -12.55 -5.66 6.62
C GLN A 51 -11.36 -5.26 5.74
N SER A 52 -11.08 -6.09 4.73
CA SER A 52 -9.97 -5.82 3.82
C SER A 52 -10.24 -4.60 2.95
N VAL A 53 -9.17 -3.86 2.66
CA VAL A 53 -9.20 -2.68 1.79
C VAL A 53 -9.20 -3.11 0.34
N VAL A 54 -10.18 -2.59 -0.40
CA VAL A 54 -10.22 -2.62 -1.86
C VAL A 54 -9.80 -1.24 -2.34
N VAL A 55 -9.00 -1.21 -3.40
CA VAL A 55 -8.60 0.01 -4.09
C VAL A 55 -9.05 -0.05 -5.54
N LYS A 56 -9.28 1.11 -6.13
CA LYS A 56 -9.58 1.26 -7.55
C LYS A 56 -8.60 2.22 -8.19
N ARG A 57 -8.28 1.99 -9.46
CA ARG A 57 -7.37 2.87 -10.18
C ARG A 57 -8.05 4.22 -10.43
N GLY A 58 -7.44 5.29 -9.92
CA GLY A 58 -7.90 6.65 -10.18
C GLY A 58 -7.40 7.16 -11.53
N GLN A 59 -8.20 8.01 -12.17
CA GLN A 59 -7.84 8.70 -13.41
C GLN A 59 -7.56 10.18 -13.09
N ALA A 60 -6.30 10.51 -12.78
CA ALA A 60 -5.88 11.89 -12.56
C ALA A 60 -4.82 12.28 -13.59
N GLN A 61 -5.21 13.03 -14.64
CA GLN A 61 -4.34 13.79 -15.56
C GLN A 61 -3.01 13.10 -15.96
N GLY A 62 -3.04 11.82 -16.37
CA GLY A 62 -1.86 11.08 -16.82
C GLY A 62 -0.95 10.55 -15.71
N GLN A 63 -1.29 10.78 -14.44
CA GLN A 63 -0.67 10.17 -13.28
C GLN A 63 -1.46 8.96 -12.80
N SER A 64 -0.77 7.89 -12.41
CA SER A 64 -1.41 6.71 -11.84
C SER A 64 -1.64 6.91 -10.35
N THR A 65 -2.91 6.93 -9.95
CA THR A 65 -3.36 7.01 -8.54
C THR A 65 -4.18 5.78 -8.17
N PHE A 66 -4.24 5.45 -6.87
CA PHE A 66 -5.17 4.47 -6.33
C PHE A 66 -6.08 5.13 -5.30
N ILE A 67 -7.36 4.83 -5.37
CA ILE A 67 -8.39 5.37 -4.48
C ILE A 67 -8.99 4.22 -3.67
N ILE A 68 -9.22 4.42 -2.37
CA ILE A 68 -9.87 3.44 -1.52
C ILE A 68 -11.34 3.30 -1.92
N ASP A 69 -11.74 2.06 -2.24
CA ASP A 69 -13.07 1.67 -2.67
C ASP A 69 -13.76 0.84 -1.56
N GLY A 70 -14.23 1.51 -0.51
CA GLY A 70 -14.90 0.83 0.59
C GLY A 70 -15.56 1.80 1.57
N PRO A 71 -16.47 1.30 2.43
CA PRO A 71 -17.29 2.16 3.29
C PRO A 71 -16.50 2.92 4.35
N LEU A 72 -15.29 2.46 4.71
CA LEU A 72 -14.48 3.02 5.80
C LEU A 72 -13.74 4.31 5.41
N ALA A 73 -13.33 4.45 4.14
CA ALA A 73 -12.53 5.56 3.64
C ALA A 73 -12.80 5.85 2.15
N SER A 74 -14.06 5.70 1.71
CA SER A 74 -14.41 5.84 0.29
C SER A 74 -13.95 7.19 -0.25
N GLY A 75 -13.18 7.14 -1.33
CA GLY A 75 -12.69 8.35 -2.02
C GLY A 75 -11.36 8.88 -1.47
N GLU A 76 -10.79 8.29 -0.42
CA GLU A 76 -9.44 8.62 0.01
C GLU A 76 -8.40 8.05 -0.96
N SER A 77 -7.27 8.74 -1.11
CA SER A 77 -6.15 8.26 -1.93
C SER A 77 -5.28 7.31 -1.13
N LEU A 78 -4.75 6.28 -1.80
CA LEU A 78 -3.62 5.52 -1.30
C LEU A 78 -2.36 6.39 -1.43
N ILE A 79 -1.66 6.59 -0.31
CA ILE A 79 -0.50 7.47 -0.23
C ILE A 79 0.70 6.77 0.42
N LEU A 80 1.89 7.27 0.09
CA LEU A 80 3.09 7.12 0.90
C LEU A 80 3.32 8.40 1.70
N GLN A 81 3.58 8.27 3.00
CA GLN A 81 3.89 9.42 3.86
C GLN A 81 5.16 9.18 4.69
N GLY A 82 6.06 10.15 4.69
CA GLY A 82 7.34 10.08 5.39
C GLY A 82 8.08 11.42 5.39
N PRO A 83 9.40 11.45 5.64
CA PRO A 83 10.21 12.67 5.59
C PRO A 83 10.45 13.12 4.15
N SER A 84 10.64 14.43 3.92
CA SER A 84 10.86 15.02 2.59
C SER A 84 12.18 14.65 1.88
N GLY A 85 12.94 13.70 2.42
CA GLY A 85 14.24 13.27 1.91
C GLY A 85 14.40 11.76 2.01
N LYS A 86 15.62 11.30 2.28
CA LYS A 86 15.86 9.88 2.58
C LYS A 86 15.22 9.51 3.92
N GLY A 87 14.59 8.34 3.98
CA GLY A 87 13.88 7.87 5.16
C GLY A 87 12.59 7.15 4.82
N GLU A 88 12.02 6.48 5.79
CA GLU A 88 10.96 5.51 5.63
C GLU A 88 9.61 6.17 5.31
N HIS A 89 8.81 5.52 4.46
CA HIS A 89 7.49 6.03 4.09
C HIS A 89 6.42 4.98 4.38
N GLN A 90 5.41 5.35 5.16
CA GLN A 90 4.30 4.47 5.51
C GLN A 90 3.25 4.46 4.40
N LEU A 91 2.67 3.29 4.13
CA LEU A 91 1.49 3.14 3.27
C LEU A 91 0.23 3.51 4.05
N ARG A 92 -0.51 4.51 3.57
CA ARG A 92 -1.66 5.09 4.27
C ARG A 92 -2.81 5.40 3.33
N ALA A 93 -4.00 5.58 3.88
CA ALA A 93 -5.12 6.24 3.20
C ALA A 93 -5.17 7.71 3.64
N SER A 94 -5.47 8.61 2.71
CA SER A 94 -5.80 9.98 3.08
C SER A 94 -6.57 10.71 2.00
N SER A 95 -7.55 11.49 2.41
CA SER A 95 -8.12 12.58 1.60
C SER A 95 -7.16 13.79 1.47
N ARG A 96 -6.12 13.88 2.31
CA ARG A 96 -5.11 14.95 2.26
C ARG A 96 -3.90 14.50 1.47
N VAL A 97 -3.76 15.08 0.28
CA VAL A 97 -2.69 14.75 -0.67
C VAL A 97 -1.62 15.84 -0.78
N THR A 98 -1.57 16.79 0.16
CA THR A 98 -0.55 17.85 0.23
C THR A 98 0.38 17.57 1.42
N PRO A 99 1.69 17.32 1.21
CA PRO A 99 2.66 18.41 1.17
C PRO A 99 3.94 18.17 0.32
N PHE A 100 4.55 19.29 -0.06
CA PHE A 100 5.97 19.43 -0.43
C PHE A 100 6.53 20.67 0.30
N GLY A 101 7.45 20.50 1.25
CA GLY A 101 7.97 21.53 2.18
C GLY A 101 8.86 20.93 3.27
N ILE A 102 9.49 21.72 4.16
CA ILE A 102 10.50 21.22 5.13
C ILE A 102 9.84 20.42 6.27
N GLY A 103 9.94 19.08 6.21
CA GLY A 103 9.72 18.18 7.35
C GLY A 103 8.97 16.88 7.02
N SER A 104 8.06 16.88 6.04
CA SER A 104 7.35 15.69 5.57
C SER A 104 7.03 15.72 4.06
N ALA A 105 6.81 14.53 3.49
CA ALA A 105 6.34 14.30 2.13
C ALA A 105 5.10 13.40 2.16
N ILE A 106 4.14 13.70 1.29
CA ILE A 106 3.00 12.84 0.94
C ILE A 106 3.04 12.65 -0.56
N CYS A 107 3.03 11.39 -0.93
CA CYS A 107 3.25 10.87 -2.26
C CYS A 107 2.01 10.07 -2.64
N HIS A 108 1.19 10.61 -3.54
CA HIS A 108 -0.14 10.08 -3.83
C HIS A 108 -0.34 9.74 -5.32
N ASP A 109 0.61 10.16 -6.15
CA ASP A 109 0.69 9.92 -7.58
C ASP A 109 1.91 9.06 -7.89
N SER A 110 2.01 8.51 -9.10
CA SER A 110 3.14 7.67 -9.55
C SER A 110 3.12 6.23 -9.02
N TRP A 111 1.95 5.71 -8.68
CA TRP A 111 1.77 4.28 -8.44
C TRP A 111 1.97 3.49 -9.73
N GLU A 112 2.66 2.37 -9.64
CA GLU A 112 2.88 1.45 -10.76
C GLU A 112 2.29 0.08 -10.43
N VAL A 113 1.68 -0.53 -11.45
CA VAL A 113 1.25 -1.92 -11.43
C VAL A 113 2.28 -2.72 -12.21
N ALA A 114 3.24 -3.29 -11.51
CA ALA A 114 4.31 -4.09 -12.09
C ALA A 114 3.91 -5.57 -12.10
N ARG A 115 4.54 -6.37 -12.95
CA ARG A 115 4.46 -7.84 -12.87
C ARG A 115 5.64 -8.37 -12.06
N ASP A 116 5.41 -9.46 -11.33
CA ASP A 116 6.52 -10.22 -10.73
C ASP A 116 7.42 -10.85 -11.82
N ALA A 117 8.58 -11.38 -11.42
CA ALA A 117 9.55 -11.96 -12.35
C ALA A 117 8.98 -13.13 -13.18
N ALA A 118 8.01 -13.86 -12.63
CA ALA A 118 7.31 -14.95 -13.32
C ALA A 118 6.12 -14.47 -14.18
N ALA A 119 5.82 -13.17 -14.17
CA ALA A 119 4.67 -12.54 -14.82
C ALA A 119 3.28 -13.05 -14.38
N GLN A 120 3.21 -13.72 -13.22
CA GLN A 120 2.01 -14.32 -12.66
C GLN A 120 1.23 -13.39 -11.73
N ARG A 121 1.91 -12.46 -11.06
CA ARG A 121 1.31 -11.57 -10.05
C ARG A 121 1.38 -10.11 -10.47
N LEU A 122 0.37 -9.34 -10.10
CA LEU A 122 0.38 -7.88 -10.21
C LEU A 122 0.86 -7.32 -8.87
N LEU A 123 1.93 -6.53 -8.88
CA LEU A 123 2.56 -5.97 -7.71
C LEU A 123 2.38 -4.44 -7.72
N LEU A 124 2.02 -3.89 -6.57
CA LEU A 124 1.98 -2.45 -6.35
C LEU A 124 3.42 -1.94 -6.12
N ARG A 125 3.84 -0.96 -6.91
CA ARG A 125 5.13 -0.27 -6.77
C ARG A 125 4.93 1.24 -6.76
N TYR A 126 5.92 1.96 -6.24
CA TYR A 126 5.93 3.42 -6.26
C TYR A 126 7.09 3.91 -7.12
N ALA A 127 6.79 4.51 -8.27
CA ALA A 127 7.78 4.92 -9.25
C ALA A 127 8.12 6.41 -9.09
N ASN A 128 9.14 6.73 -8.29
CA ASN A 128 9.63 8.11 -8.16
C ASN A 128 11.15 8.14 -8.02
N GLU A 129 11.81 8.79 -8.98
CA GLU A 129 13.28 8.89 -9.06
C GLU A 129 13.91 9.49 -7.79
N ASN A 130 13.17 10.34 -7.05
CA ASN A 130 13.66 10.95 -5.81
C ASN A 130 13.65 10.00 -4.61
N PHE A 131 12.91 8.88 -4.70
CA PHE A 131 12.73 7.92 -3.62
C PHE A 131 13.65 6.70 -3.77
N GLY A 132 14.22 6.50 -4.95
CA GLY A 132 15.11 5.38 -5.28
C GLY A 132 14.39 4.03 -5.39
N ASP A 133 15.13 3.00 -5.79
CA ASP A 133 14.63 1.63 -5.91
C ASP A 133 14.51 1.01 -4.51
N ARG A 134 13.35 1.17 -3.87
CA ARG A 134 13.08 0.55 -2.57
C ARG A 134 12.12 -0.62 -2.68
N SER A 135 12.07 -1.40 -1.62
CA SER A 135 11.15 -2.53 -1.45
C SER A 135 10.07 -2.21 -0.42
N TRP A 136 9.03 -3.04 -0.37
CA TRP A 136 8.12 -3.05 0.76
C TRP A 136 8.72 -3.84 1.92
N VAL A 137 8.48 -3.36 3.13
CA VAL A 137 8.71 -4.12 4.35
C VAL A 137 7.46 -4.09 5.23
N ALA A 138 7.15 -5.23 5.84
CA ALA A 138 6.19 -5.31 6.94
C ALA A 138 6.95 -5.08 8.24
N VAL A 139 6.52 -4.11 9.03
CA VAL A 139 7.16 -3.70 10.29
C VAL A 139 6.28 -4.17 11.45
N PRO A 140 6.82 -4.96 12.40
CA PRO A 140 6.05 -5.44 13.53
C PRO A 140 5.67 -4.29 14.47
N PRO A 141 4.64 -4.47 15.30
CA PRO A 141 4.29 -3.52 16.35
C PRO A 141 5.50 -3.27 17.26
N ARG A 142 5.73 -2.00 17.63
CA ARG A 142 6.89 -1.59 18.46
C ARG A 142 6.88 -2.20 19.85
N GLU A 143 5.68 -2.48 20.37
CA GLU A 143 5.46 -3.07 21.68
C GLU A 143 4.75 -4.41 21.51
N PRO A 144 5.50 -5.53 21.42
CA PRO A 144 4.91 -6.86 21.20
C PRO A 144 3.95 -7.29 22.32
N ASP A 145 4.05 -6.69 23.51
CA ASP A 145 3.19 -6.97 24.68
C ASP A 145 1.97 -6.05 24.80
N SER A 146 1.79 -5.10 23.87
CA SER A 146 0.68 -4.14 23.90
C SER A 146 -0.68 -4.77 23.55
N GLY A 147 -0.68 -6.01 23.04
CA GLY A 147 -1.85 -6.68 22.50
C GLY A 147 -2.25 -6.19 21.11
N ASP A 148 -1.52 -5.24 20.53
CA ASP A 148 -1.62 -4.88 19.11
C ASP A 148 -0.72 -5.81 18.30
N ASP A 149 -1.33 -6.67 17.50
CA ASP A 149 -0.67 -7.62 16.60
C ASP A 149 -0.62 -7.13 15.15
N ALA A 150 -1.00 -5.87 14.92
CA ALA A 150 -1.03 -5.27 13.60
C ALA A 150 0.35 -4.78 13.17
N TRP A 151 0.75 -5.19 11.96
CA TRP A 151 1.99 -4.77 11.32
C TRP A 151 1.70 -3.64 10.35
N GLU A 152 2.63 -2.71 10.26
CA GLU A 152 2.57 -1.60 9.31
C GLU A 152 3.34 -1.94 8.03
N VAL A 153 2.91 -1.42 6.88
CA VAL A 153 3.63 -1.58 5.61
C VAL A 153 4.37 -0.30 5.23
N TRP A 154 5.68 -0.42 5.02
CA TRP A 154 6.59 0.70 4.81
C TRP A 154 7.35 0.53 3.47
N TRP A 155 7.55 1.62 2.73
CA TRP A 155 8.41 1.70 1.56
C TRP A 155 9.84 2.06 1.98
N TYR A 156 10.64 1.01 2.21
CA TYR A 156 11.99 1.11 2.73
C TYR A 156 12.85 -0.08 2.30
N GLU A 157 14.11 0.18 1.97
CA GLU A 157 15.07 -0.89 1.67
C GLU A 157 15.96 -1.16 2.90
N PRO A 158 15.84 -2.33 3.53
CA PRO A 158 16.73 -2.73 4.61
C PRO A 158 18.09 -3.15 4.03
N LEU A 159 19.11 -2.37 4.35
CA LEU A 159 20.51 -2.55 4.01
C LEU A 159 21.33 -2.89 5.27
N PRO A 160 22.50 -3.55 5.15
CA PRO A 160 23.27 -3.96 6.33
C PRO A 160 23.62 -2.84 7.31
N PHE A 161 23.77 -1.60 6.83
CA PHE A 161 24.13 -0.45 7.67
C PHE A 161 22.94 0.21 8.38
N ASN A 162 21.70 -0.06 7.94
CA ASN A 162 20.46 0.47 8.52
C ASN A 162 19.57 -0.64 9.12
N ALA A 163 20.09 -1.87 9.21
CA ALA A 163 19.36 -3.05 9.68
C ALA A 163 18.79 -2.94 11.11
N LYS A 164 19.24 -1.94 11.88
CA LYS A 164 18.74 -1.67 13.24
C LYS A 164 17.61 -0.64 13.29
N ASP A 165 17.31 0.03 12.17
CA ASP A 165 16.34 1.13 12.14
C ASP A 165 14.90 0.59 12.22
N LEU A 166 14.66 -0.62 11.70
CA LEU A 166 13.38 -1.33 11.77
C LEU A 166 13.59 -2.76 12.29
N PRO A 167 13.76 -2.95 13.61
CA PRO A 167 14.01 -4.27 14.19
C PRO A 167 12.82 -5.21 13.92
N GLY A 168 13.10 -6.39 13.37
CA GLY A 168 12.09 -7.40 13.06
C GLY A 168 11.28 -7.14 11.79
N ALA A 169 11.60 -6.10 11.01
CA ALA A 169 10.97 -5.88 9.73
C ALA A 169 11.30 -7.00 8.73
N ILE A 170 10.29 -7.40 7.97
CA ILE A 170 10.36 -8.49 6.99
C ILE A 170 10.13 -7.90 5.60
N ALA A 171 10.97 -8.27 4.63
CA ALA A 171 10.77 -7.91 3.23
C ALA A 171 9.50 -8.59 2.70
N VAL A 172 8.64 -7.82 2.03
CA VAL A 172 7.38 -8.30 1.47
C VAL A 172 7.15 -7.70 0.10
N ASP A 173 6.14 -8.23 -0.59
CA ASP A 173 5.52 -7.57 -1.73
C ASP A 173 4.04 -7.30 -1.45
N VAL A 174 3.52 -6.22 -2.03
CA VAL A 174 2.10 -5.89 -2.02
C VAL A 174 1.51 -6.28 -3.37
N GLU A 175 0.71 -7.33 -3.39
CA GLU A 175 -0.01 -7.84 -4.55
C GLU A 175 -1.36 -7.13 -4.72
N LEU A 176 -1.68 -6.81 -5.97
CA LEU A 176 -2.97 -6.31 -6.43
C LEU A 176 -3.80 -7.49 -6.97
N VAL A 177 -4.77 -7.96 -6.19
CA VAL A 177 -5.63 -9.08 -6.57
C VAL A 177 -6.94 -8.53 -7.16
N PRO A 178 -7.26 -8.76 -8.45
CA PRO A 178 -8.51 -8.27 -9.04
C PRO A 178 -9.76 -8.80 -8.31
N VAL A 179 -10.78 -7.94 -8.13
CA VAL A 179 -12.07 -8.27 -7.48
C VAL A 179 -13.29 -7.94 -8.32
#